data_AF-A0A0S8ET23-F1
#
_entry.id   AF-A0A0S8ET23-F1
#
_cell.length_a   1.000
_cell.length_b   1.000
_cell.length_c   1.000
_cell.angle_alpha   90.00
_cell.angle_beta   90.00
_cell.angle_gamma   90.00
#
_symmetry.space_group_name_H-M   'P 1'
#
loop_
_entity.id
_entity.type
_entity.pdbx_description
1 polymer ?
#
loop_
_entity_poly.entity_id
_entity_poly.type
_entity_poly.pdbx_seq_one_letter_code
_entity_poly.pdbx_strand_id
1 'polypeptide(L)'
;ETHDAITRTPGSHARTTRAIRRAIDDGLKVRIGVISMMQNLADASKTYDYLLKLGVAGDAIGFDRMRDVGRGDDMPVDLDAQPSAVPSSTVHSTRQRNFGGSAAVSYDGTVYPCIFSRHLPLGSIRETSRFVKPA
;
A
#
# COMPACT_ATOMS: atom_id res chain seq x y z
N GLU A 1 -18.75 7.65 7.06
CA GLU A 1 -17.39 8.05 6.66
C GLU A 1 -16.81 6.86 5.89
N THR A 2 -16.26 7.08 4.68
CA THR A 2 -15.91 6.02 3.70
C THR A 2 -14.73 5.16 4.16
N HIS A 3 -13.72 5.77 4.79
CA HIS A 3 -12.53 5.06 5.26
C HIS A 3 -12.85 4.08 6.40
N ASP A 4 -13.67 4.48 7.37
CA ASP A 4 -14.16 3.63 8.47
C ASP A 4 -14.96 2.44 7.95
N ALA A 5 -15.77 2.64 6.92
CA ALA A 5 -16.54 1.56 6.29
C ALA A 5 -15.61 0.54 5.60
N ILE A 6 -14.63 1.00 4.83
CA ILE A 6 -13.65 0.14 4.14
C ILE A 6 -12.78 -0.63 5.14
N THR A 7 -12.26 0.05 6.17
CA THR A 7 -11.42 -0.58 7.21
C THR A 7 -12.21 -1.35 8.26
N ARG A 8 -13.54 -1.27 8.20
CA ARG A 8 -14.50 -1.89 9.14
C ARG A 8 -14.21 -1.55 10.60
N THR A 9 -13.69 -0.35 10.85
CA THR A 9 -13.28 0.08 12.19
C THR A 9 -13.75 1.52 12.47
N PRO A 10 -14.76 1.72 13.32
CA PRO A 10 -15.23 3.07 13.68
C PRO A 10 -14.11 3.97 14.25
N GLY A 11 -14.08 5.21 13.79
CA GLY A 11 -13.11 6.24 14.16
C GLY A 11 -11.69 6.03 13.62
N SER A 12 -11.48 5.06 12.72
CA SER A 12 -10.16 4.78 12.14
C SER A 12 -9.63 5.95 11.32
N HIS A 13 -10.49 6.66 10.57
CA HIS A 13 -10.11 7.83 9.79
C HIS A 13 -9.59 8.94 10.70
N ALA A 14 -10.31 9.20 11.81
CA ALA A 14 -9.93 10.20 12.78
C ALA A 14 -8.61 9.83 13.49
N ARG A 15 -8.41 8.55 13.87
CA ARG A 15 -7.14 8.06 14.45
C ARG A 15 -5.98 8.21 13.46
N THR A 16 -6.17 7.80 12.21
CA THR A 16 -5.15 7.89 11.15
C THR A 16 -4.76 9.34 10.89
N THR A 17 -5.74 10.24 10.77
CA THR A 17 -5.51 11.68 10.61
C THR A 17 -4.69 12.26 11.77
N ARG A 18 -5.01 11.90 13.02
CA ARG A 18 -4.25 12.35 14.19
C ARG A 18 -2.81 11.83 14.18
N ALA A 19 -2.61 10.58 13.79
CA ALA A 19 -1.28 9.98 13.69
C ALA A 19 -0.43 10.66 12.61
N ILE A 20 -1.02 10.97 11.44
CA ILE A 20 -0.34 11.69 10.37
C ILE A 20 0.09 13.09 10.85
N ARG A 21 -0.82 13.86 11.46
CA ARG A 21 -0.48 15.19 11.99
C ARG A 21 0.65 15.11 13.00
N ARG A 22 0.54 14.23 13.98
CA ARG A 22 1.58 14.04 15.00
C ARG A 22 2.94 13.73 14.37
N ALA A 23 2.99 12.82 13.39
CA ALA A 23 4.25 12.48 12.73
C ALA A 23 4.85 13.68 11.98
N ILE A 24 4.02 14.49 11.33
CA ILE A 24 4.45 15.73 10.66
C ILE A 24 4.94 16.76 11.69
N ASP A 25 4.21 16.96 12.77
CA ASP A 25 4.55 17.89 13.86
C ASP A 25 5.88 17.48 14.53
N ASP A 26 6.15 16.17 14.62
CA ASP A 26 7.41 15.59 15.11
C ASP A 26 8.55 15.66 14.07
N GLY A 27 8.32 16.26 12.89
CA GLY A 27 9.32 16.43 11.83
C GLY A 27 9.62 15.18 11.00
N LEU A 28 8.78 14.14 11.08
CA LEU A 28 8.95 12.89 10.35
C LEU A 28 8.45 13.02 8.91
N LYS A 29 9.17 12.39 7.98
CA LYS A 29 8.71 12.27 6.59
C LYS A 29 7.59 11.23 6.52
N VAL A 30 6.38 11.68 6.19
CA VAL A 30 5.21 10.82 6.04
C VAL A 30 4.97 10.51 4.57
N ARG A 31 4.80 9.23 4.25
CA ARG A 31 4.35 8.75 2.94
C ARG A 31 3.00 8.06 3.09
N ILE A 32 2.09 8.32 2.16
CA ILE A 32 0.74 7.78 2.19
C ILE A 32 0.48 6.98 0.93
N GLY A 33 -0.01 5.76 1.12
CA GLY A 33 -0.59 4.95 0.05
C GLY A 33 -2.11 4.93 0.20
N VAL A 34 -2.82 5.34 -0.84
CA VAL A 34 -4.28 5.22 -0.92
C VAL A 34 -4.61 4.10 -1.89
N ILE A 35 -5.39 3.11 -1.44
CA ILE A 35 -5.86 2.05 -2.33
C ILE A 35 -7.16 2.51 -2.99
N SER A 36 -7.11 2.77 -4.29
CA SER A 36 -8.26 3.08 -5.12
C SER A 36 -9.11 1.82 -5.33
N MET A 37 -10.40 1.94 -5.07
CA MET A 37 -11.42 0.91 -5.28
C MET A 37 -12.77 1.58 -5.55
N MET A 38 -13.74 0.85 -6.08
CA MET A 38 -15.05 1.40 -6.46
C MET A 38 -15.70 2.26 -5.37
N GLN A 39 -15.58 1.85 -4.10
CA GLN A 39 -16.17 2.53 -2.96
C GLN A 39 -15.58 3.93 -2.66
N ASN A 40 -14.34 4.21 -3.07
CA ASN A 40 -13.66 5.47 -2.76
C ASN A 40 -13.15 6.21 -4.00
N LEU A 41 -13.31 5.65 -5.20
CA LEU A 41 -12.76 6.19 -6.44
C LEU A 41 -13.24 7.63 -6.72
N ALA A 42 -14.51 7.91 -6.47
CA ALA A 42 -15.10 9.24 -6.67
C ALA A 42 -14.53 10.31 -5.72
N ASP A 43 -13.93 9.90 -4.60
CA ASP A 43 -13.36 10.80 -3.59
C ASP A 43 -11.83 10.95 -3.73
N ALA A 44 -11.21 10.37 -4.75
CA ALA A 44 -9.75 10.35 -4.90
C ALA A 44 -9.11 11.75 -4.91
N SER A 45 -9.62 12.68 -5.73
CA SER A 45 -9.11 14.06 -5.78
C SER A 45 -9.32 14.81 -4.47
N LYS A 46 -10.50 14.65 -3.84
CA LYS A 46 -10.78 15.25 -2.53
C LYS A 46 -9.84 14.70 -1.45
N THR A 47 -9.52 13.41 -1.53
CA THR A 47 -8.58 12.75 -0.61
C THR A 47 -7.18 13.31 -0.81
N TYR A 48 -6.73 13.48 -2.05
CA TYR A 48 -5.43 14.09 -2.35
C TYR A 48 -5.34 15.52 -1.78
N ASP A 49 -6.31 16.37 -2.06
CA ASP A 49 -6.35 17.75 -1.55
C ASP A 49 -6.41 17.80 -0.03
N TYR A 50 -7.16 16.88 0.59
CA TYR A 50 -7.23 16.75 2.04
C TYR A 50 -5.86 16.43 2.64
N LEU A 51 -5.12 15.49 2.04
CA LEU A 51 -3.79 15.10 2.50
C LEU A 51 -2.75 16.22 2.31
N LEU A 52 -2.82 16.97 1.21
CA LEU A 52 -2.01 18.18 1.03
C LEU A 52 -2.27 19.21 2.14
N LYS A 53 -3.55 19.49 2.42
CA LYS A 53 -3.95 20.39 3.52
C LYS A 53 -3.54 19.88 4.89
N LEU A 54 -3.32 18.57 5.03
CA LEU A 54 -2.82 17.94 6.25
C LEU A 54 -1.31 18.13 6.45
N GLY A 55 -0.59 18.63 5.45
CA GLY A 55 0.86 18.84 5.48
C GLY A 55 1.68 17.73 4.83
N VAL A 56 1.05 16.78 4.15
CA VAL A 56 1.75 15.69 3.45
C VAL A 56 2.31 16.22 2.13
N ALA A 57 3.57 15.91 1.86
CA ALA A 57 4.20 16.29 0.59
C ALA A 57 3.51 15.58 -0.59
N GLY A 58 3.20 16.32 -1.66
CA GLY A 58 2.42 15.80 -2.78
C GLY A 58 3.07 14.62 -3.52
N ASP A 59 4.41 14.57 -3.55
CA ASP A 59 5.22 13.48 -4.10
C ASP A 59 5.27 12.24 -3.18
N ALA A 60 4.87 12.39 -1.92
CA ALA A 60 4.77 11.31 -0.94
C ALA A 60 3.35 10.71 -0.88
N ILE A 61 2.42 11.16 -1.71
CA ILE A 61 1.06 10.61 -1.82
C ILE A 61 1.00 9.73 -3.06
N GLY A 62 0.83 8.42 -2.86
CA GLY A 62 0.67 7.46 -3.93
C GLY A 62 -0.72 6.85 -3.93
N PHE A 63 -1.28 6.65 -5.12
CA PHE A 63 -2.46 5.82 -5.31
C PHE A 63 -2.01 4.48 -5.91
N ASP A 64 -2.48 3.39 -5.32
CA ASP A 64 -2.34 2.04 -5.88
C ASP A 64 -3.74 1.44 -6.03
N ARG A 65 -3.86 0.40 -6.84
CA ARG A 65 -5.10 -0.36 -6.96
C ARG A 65 -5.17 -1.46 -5.91
N MET A 66 -6.37 -2.01 -5.71
CA MET A 66 -6.50 -3.24 -4.96
C MET A 66 -5.72 -4.35 -5.69
N ARG A 67 -5.09 -5.23 -4.93
CA ARG A 67 -4.35 -6.37 -5.49
C ARG A 67 -5.07 -7.64 -5.10
N ASP A 68 -5.18 -8.53 -6.07
CA ASP A 68 -5.85 -9.83 -6.01
C ASP A 68 -5.00 -10.83 -5.21
N VAL A 69 -4.89 -10.58 -3.89
CA VAL A 69 -4.07 -11.37 -2.97
C VAL A 69 -4.72 -11.42 -1.59
N GLY A 70 -4.73 -12.61 -0.98
CA GLY A 70 -5.26 -12.81 0.37
C GLY A 70 -6.75 -12.46 0.43
N ARG A 71 -7.14 -11.48 1.25
CA ARG A 71 -8.55 -11.04 1.35
C ARG A 71 -9.03 -10.18 0.18
N GLY A 72 -8.15 -9.89 -0.78
CA GLY A 72 -8.49 -9.20 -2.02
C GLY A 72 -8.90 -10.14 -3.16
N ASP A 73 -8.70 -11.46 -3.00
CA ASP A 73 -8.87 -12.49 -4.04
C ASP A 73 -10.32 -12.64 -4.56
N ASP A 74 -11.29 -12.26 -3.71
CA ASP A 74 -12.72 -12.39 -4.01
C ASP A 74 -13.32 -11.11 -4.65
N MET A 75 -12.52 -10.10 -5.00
CA MET A 75 -13.00 -8.81 -5.48
C MET A 75 -12.87 -8.67 -7.00
N PRO A 76 -13.93 -8.22 -7.72
CA PRO A 76 -13.88 -8.06 -9.17
C PRO A 76 -12.77 -7.08 -9.59
N VAL A 77 -11.86 -7.55 -10.45
CA VAL A 77 -10.67 -6.82 -10.92
C VAL A 77 -11.02 -5.69 -11.92
N ASP A 78 -12.21 -5.75 -12.53
CA ASP A 78 -12.58 -4.93 -13.69
C ASP A 78 -12.91 -3.45 -13.41
N LEU A 79 -12.75 -2.96 -12.17
CA LEU A 79 -13.10 -1.58 -11.78
C LEU A 79 -11.93 -0.76 -11.23
N ASP A 80 -10.70 -1.26 -11.36
CA ASP A 80 -9.46 -0.59 -10.93
C ASP A 80 -9.06 0.56 -11.88
N ALA A 81 -9.93 1.55 -12.03
CA ALA A 81 -9.56 2.79 -12.68
C ALA A 81 -8.59 3.57 -11.76
N GLN A 82 -7.38 3.83 -12.24
CA GLN A 82 -6.54 4.86 -11.63
C GLN A 82 -7.28 6.19 -11.74
N PRO A 83 -7.41 6.96 -10.64
CA PRO A 83 -8.12 8.22 -10.70
C PRO A 83 -7.37 9.18 -11.63
N SER A 84 -7.98 9.50 -12.77
CA SER A 84 -7.39 10.32 -13.85
C SER A 84 -7.04 11.75 -13.43
N ALA A 85 -7.62 12.21 -12.32
CA ALA A 85 -7.55 13.58 -11.83
C ALA A 85 -6.51 13.80 -10.72
N VAL A 86 -5.65 12.82 -10.42
CA VAL A 86 -4.63 12.95 -9.36
C VAL A 86 -3.24 12.79 -9.98
N PRO A 87 -2.26 13.67 -9.68
CA PRO A 87 -0.89 13.47 -10.14
C PRO A 87 -0.43 12.09 -9.69
N SER A 88 -0.20 11.23 -10.67
CA SER A 88 0.19 9.85 -10.41
C SER A 88 1.64 9.86 -9.94
N SER A 89 1.83 10.03 -8.64
CA SER A 89 2.89 9.33 -7.92
C SER A 89 2.45 7.86 -7.89
N THR A 90 2.41 7.26 -9.08
CA THR A 90 2.25 5.83 -9.15
C THR A 90 3.52 5.33 -8.48
N VAL A 91 3.35 4.64 -7.37
CA VAL A 91 4.31 3.62 -6.96
C VAL A 91 4.13 2.42 -7.90
N HIS A 92 3.91 2.67 -9.19
CA HIS A 92 4.30 1.74 -10.21
C HIS A 92 5.81 1.80 -10.14
N SER A 93 6.39 0.78 -9.51
CA SER A 93 7.74 0.40 -9.84
C SER A 93 7.79 0.27 -11.36
N THR A 94 8.33 1.29 -12.03
CA THR A 94 8.84 1.18 -13.39
C THR A 94 10.03 0.21 -13.44
N ARG A 95 10.52 -0.29 -12.29
CA ARG A 95 11.39 -1.47 -12.29
C ARG A 95 10.59 -2.63 -12.87
N GLN A 96 11.21 -3.30 -13.83
CA GLN A 96 10.83 -4.63 -14.29
C GLN A 96 10.37 -5.51 -13.12
N ARG A 97 9.50 -6.48 -13.37
CA ARG A 97 9.06 -7.54 -12.42
C ARG A 97 10.20 -8.47 -11.98
N ASN A 98 11.39 -7.91 -11.80
CA ASN A 98 12.52 -8.54 -11.17
C ASN A 98 12.37 -8.25 -9.68
N PHE A 99 12.27 -9.30 -8.86
CA PHE A 99 12.30 -9.17 -7.40
C PHE A 99 13.62 -8.49 -6.97
N GLY A 100 13.60 -7.16 -6.92
CA GLY A 100 14.74 -6.25 -7.11
C GLY A 100 15.65 -6.13 -5.90
N GLY A 101 16.24 -7.25 -5.49
CA GLY A 101 17.14 -7.34 -4.34
C GLY A 101 16.42 -7.30 -2.98
N SER A 102 15.09 -7.30 -2.96
CA SER A 102 14.26 -7.36 -1.75
C SER A 102 13.59 -8.72 -1.59
N ALA A 103 13.46 -9.18 -0.35
CA ALA A 103 12.67 -10.35 0.01
C ALA A 103 11.66 -9.98 1.10
N ALA A 104 10.52 -10.66 1.13
CA ALA A 104 9.52 -10.53 2.19
C ALA A 104 9.73 -11.63 3.21
N VAL A 105 9.92 -11.26 4.48
CA VAL A 105 10.02 -12.20 5.61
C VAL A 105 8.68 -12.19 6.35
N SER A 106 8.08 -13.36 6.52
CA SER A 106 6.84 -13.55 7.26
C SER A 106 7.09 -13.68 8.77
N TYR A 107 6.04 -13.59 9.57
CA TYR A 107 6.12 -13.58 11.04
C TYR A 107 6.71 -14.88 11.63
N ASP A 108 6.61 -15.98 10.90
CA ASP A 108 7.15 -17.30 11.23
C ASP A 108 8.61 -17.48 10.81
N GLY A 109 9.16 -16.54 10.02
CA GLY A 109 10.52 -16.58 9.49
C GLY A 109 10.61 -17.10 8.05
N THR A 110 9.50 -17.50 7.43
CA THR A 110 9.46 -17.93 6.02
C THR A 110 9.76 -16.74 5.11
N VAL A 111 10.64 -16.94 4.13
CA VAL A 111 11.11 -15.93 3.18
C VAL A 111 10.43 -16.14 1.82
N TYR A 112 9.97 -15.05 1.22
CA TYR A 112 9.33 -15.00 -0.08
C TYR A 112 10.01 -13.97 -0.98
N PRO A 113 9.94 -14.13 -2.31
CA PRO A 113 10.55 -13.15 -3.21
C PRO A 113 9.76 -11.82 -3.24
N CYS A 114 8.47 -11.83 -2.88
CA CYS A 114 7.61 -10.66 -2.75
C CYS A 114 6.48 -10.93 -1.74
N ILE A 115 5.96 -9.88 -1.09
CA ILE A 115 4.80 -9.97 -0.18
C ILE A 115 3.54 -10.50 -0.88
N PHE A 116 3.45 -10.34 -2.20
CA PHE A 116 2.35 -10.82 -3.05
C PHE A 116 2.59 -12.23 -3.62
N SER A 117 3.81 -12.78 -3.49
CA SER A 117 4.18 -14.10 -4.04
C SER A 117 4.34 -15.14 -2.91
N ARG A 118 3.36 -15.18 -1.99
CA ARG A 118 3.40 -16.07 -0.81
C ARG A 118 3.27 -17.56 -1.16
N HIS A 119 2.87 -17.90 -2.37
CA HIS A 119 2.86 -19.27 -2.88
C HIS A 119 4.26 -19.81 -3.22
N LEU A 120 5.29 -18.96 -3.24
CA LEU A 120 6.66 -19.32 -3.63
C LEU A 120 7.63 -19.11 -2.46
N PRO A 121 7.67 -20.01 -1.46
CA PRO A 121 8.63 -19.92 -0.37
C PRO A 121 10.06 -20.15 -0.87
N LEU A 122 11.01 -19.34 -0.40
CA LEU A 122 12.44 -19.45 -0.69
C LEU A 122 13.23 -20.18 0.42
N GLY A 123 12.63 -20.33 1.60
CA GLY A 123 13.25 -20.94 2.78
C GLY A 123 12.87 -20.20 4.07
N SER A 124 13.60 -20.44 5.16
CA SER A 124 13.39 -19.82 6.47
C SER A 124 14.67 -19.18 7.00
N ILE A 125 14.55 -17.96 7.56
CA ILE A 125 15.68 -17.27 8.23
C ILE A 125 16.20 -18.01 9.47
N ARG A 126 15.44 -18.97 9.99
CA ARG A 126 15.82 -19.78 11.15
C ARG A 126 16.75 -20.93 10.79
N GLU A 127 16.72 -21.36 9.53
CA GLU A 127 17.37 -22.59 9.06
C GLU A 127 18.54 -22.31 8.13
N THR A 128 18.54 -21.16 7.43
CA THR A 128 19.52 -20.87 6.38
C THR A 128 19.89 -19.39 6.35
N SER A 129 21.17 -19.11 6.11
CA SER A 129 21.74 -17.76 6.06
C SER A 129 21.70 -17.11 4.67
N ARG A 130 21.44 -17.88 3.60
CA ARG A 130 21.42 -17.39 2.21
C ARG A 130 20.29 -18.02 1.39
N PHE A 131 19.44 -17.19 0.78
CA PHE A 131 18.35 -17.62 -0.08
C PHE A 131 18.72 -17.42 -1.55
N VAL A 132 18.55 -18.46 -2.36
CA VAL A 132 18.73 -18.38 -3.81
C VAL A 132 17.36 -18.25 -4.43
N LYS A 133 17.22 -17.29 -5.33
CA LYS A 133 15.98 -17.01 -6.02
C LYS A 133 15.79 -18.04 -7.15
N PRO A 134 14.64 -18.71 -7.28
CA PRO A 134 14.36 -19.57 -8.41
C PRO A 134 14.45 -18.75 -9.72
N ALA A 135 15.03 -19.37 -10.75
CA ALA A 135 15.27 -18.77 -12.06
C ALA A 135 13.96 -18.37 -12.76
#